data_AF-L1IDA1-F1
#
_entry.id   AF-L1IDA1-F1
#
_cell.length_a   1.000
_cell.length_b   1.000
_cell.length_c   1.000
_cell.angle_alpha   90.00
_cell.angle_beta   90.00
_cell.angle_gamma   90.00
#
_symmetry.space_group_name_H-M   'P 1'
#
loop_
_entity.id
_entity.type
_entity.pdbx_description
1 polymer ?
#
loop_
_entity_poly.entity_id
_entity_poly.type
_entity_poly.pdbx_seq_one_letter_code
_entity_poly.pdbx_strand_id
1 'polypeptide(L)'
;MEFSKRKGGWSSRRSGMIKHKALELKEKEGTCKAVEYLERFYDCICKGDMKQVEAIEQAQQENKDVCLFTASNHVEYEFNIKEMFQRNRRTGTVRPIRKVIL
;
A
#
# COMPACT_ATOMS: atom_id res chain seq x y z
N MET A 1 -18.84 -10.66 -14.37
CA MET A 1 -18.00 -10.33 -13.20
C MET A 1 -17.80 -8.83 -13.19
N GLU A 2 -18.44 -8.12 -12.26
CA GLU A 2 -18.36 -6.66 -12.16
C GLU A 2 -17.25 -6.28 -11.17
N PHE A 3 -16.18 -5.65 -11.67
CA PHE A 3 -15.10 -5.14 -10.81
C PHE A 3 -15.51 -3.78 -10.21
N SER A 4 -15.78 -3.78 -8.91
CA SER A 4 -16.07 -2.59 -8.11
C SER A 4 -14.88 -1.62 -8.13
N LYS A 5 -15.11 -0.42 -8.69
CA LYS A 5 -14.14 0.67 -8.81
C LYS A 5 -13.88 1.32 -7.45
N ARG A 6 -12.91 0.82 -6.67
CA ARG A 6 -12.35 1.59 -5.55
C ARG A 6 -11.27 2.54 -6.06
N LYS A 7 -11.61 3.82 -6.14
CA LYS A 7 -10.71 4.94 -6.43
C LYS A 7 -9.82 5.24 -5.21
N GLY A 8 -8.77 4.45 -5.00
CA GLY A 8 -7.58 4.92 -4.27
C GLY A 8 -6.71 5.69 -5.26
N GLY A 9 -6.18 6.88 -4.92
CA GLY A 9 -5.34 7.66 -5.82
C GLY A 9 -3.94 7.04 -5.97
N TRP A 10 -3.62 6.51 -7.15
CA TRP A 10 -2.28 5.99 -7.44
C TRP A 10 -1.37 7.14 -7.87
N SER A 11 -0.17 7.25 -7.29
CA SER A 11 0.83 8.17 -7.85
C SER A 11 1.09 7.80 -9.31
N SER A 12 1.05 8.79 -10.21
CA SER A 12 1.07 8.59 -11.67
C SER A 12 2.25 7.75 -12.16
N ARG A 13 3.42 7.89 -11.53
CA ARG A 13 4.64 7.12 -11.87
C ARG A 13 4.51 5.61 -11.59
N ARG A 14 3.98 5.23 -10.42
CA ARG A 14 3.83 3.81 -10.06
C ARG A 14 2.77 3.14 -10.93
N SER A 15 1.65 3.82 -11.17
CA SER A 15 0.60 3.33 -12.08
C SER A 15 1.13 3.12 -13.50
N GLY A 16 2.00 4.02 -13.99
CA GLY A 16 2.63 3.91 -15.32
C GLY A 16 3.51 2.67 -15.47
N MET A 17 4.38 2.38 -14.50
CA MET A 17 5.27 1.21 -14.55
C MET A 17 4.51 -0.13 -14.58
N ILE A 18 3.44 -0.24 -13.80
CA ILE A 18 2.66 -1.47 -13.67
C ILE A 18 1.87 -1.71 -14.95
N LYS A 19 1.29 -0.66 -15.52
CA LYS A 19 0.63 -0.72 -16.83
C LYS A 19 1.61 -1.12 -17.92
N HIS A 20 2.83 -0.55 -17.93
CA HIS A 20 3.85 -0.91 -18.90
C HIS A 20 4.26 -2.39 -18.78
N LYS A 21 4.45 -2.91 -17.56
CA LYS A 21 4.82 -4.32 -17.38
C LYS A 21 3.68 -5.27 -17.75
N ALA A 22 2.43 -4.91 -17.45
CA ALA A 22 1.27 -5.68 -17.89
C ALA A 22 1.12 -5.70 -19.42
N LEU A 23 1.41 -4.58 -20.10
CA LEU A 23 1.43 -4.52 -21.57
C LEU A 23 2.53 -5.41 -22.15
N GLU A 24 3.75 -5.35 -21.61
CA GLU A 24 4.87 -6.20 -22.04
C GLU A 24 4.53 -7.70 -21.89
N LEU A 25 3.92 -8.08 -20.77
CA LEU A 25 3.49 -9.47 -20.54
C LEU A 25 2.37 -9.88 -21.50
N LYS A 26 1.44 -8.97 -21.82
CA LYS A 26 0.38 -9.24 -22.80
C LYS A 26 0.96 -9.52 -24.18
N GLU A 27 1.95 -8.74 -24.59
CA GLU A 27 2.60 -8.87 -25.91
C GLU A 27 3.45 -10.14 -26.02
N LYS A 28 4.15 -10.54 -24.95
CA LYS A 28 5.08 -11.68 -24.96
C LYS A 28 4.44 -13.02 -24.60
N GLU A 29 3.52 -13.00 -23.64
CA GLU A 29 2.99 -14.21 -22.97
C GLU A 29 1.47 -14.30 -23.02
N GLY A 30 0.80 -13.30 -23.61
CA GLY A 30 -0.65 -13.26 -23.77
C GLY A 30 -1.40 -12.64 -22.61
N THR A 31 -2.69 -12.40 -22.85
CA THR A 31 -3.56 -11.63 -21.94
C THR A 31 -3.69 -12.27 -20.55
N CYS A 32 -3.68 -13.59 -20.43
CA CYS A 32 -3.81 -14.27 -19.14
C CYS A 32 -2.68 -13.90 -18.17
N LYS A 33 -1.42 -13.83 -18.64
CA LYS A 33 -0.26 -13.49 -17.80
C LYS A 33 -0.27 -12.03 -17.34
N ALA A 34 -0.74 -11.14 -18.21
CA ALA A 34 -0.94 -9.73 -17.83
C ALA A 34 -2.00 -9.57 -16.73
N VAL A 35 -3.10 -10.34 -16.81
CA VAL A 35 -4.15 -10.35 -15.78
C VAL A 35 -3.62 -10.91 -14.46
N GLU A 36 -2.96 -12.07 -14.48
CA GLU A 36 -2.34 -12.66 -13.28
C GLU A 36 -1.36 -11.70 -12.60
N TYR A 37 -0.57 -10.95 -13.38
CA TYR A 37 0.35 -9.94 -12.85
C TYR A 37 -0.39 -8.78 -12.16
N LEU A 38 -1.45 -8.26 -12.78
CA LEU A 38 -2.24 -7.18 -12.21
C LEU A 38 -2.97 -7.61 -10.93
N GLU A 39 -3.53 -8.81 -10.90
CA GLU A 39 -4.19 -9.38 -9.72
C GLU A 39 -3.20 -9.58 -8.57
N ARG A 40 -2.05 -10.22 -8.84
CA ARG A 40 -0.97 -10.36 -7.84
C ARG A 40 -0.51 -9.02 -7.30
N PHE A 41 -0.37 -8.03 -8.18
CA PHE A 41 0.06 -6.70 -7.77
C PHE A 41 -0.99 -6.01 -6.88
N TYR A 42 -2.26 -6.11 -7.24
CA TYR A 42 -3.36 -5.58 -6.44
C TYR A 42 -3.42 -6.26 -5.06
N ASP A 43 -3.31 -7.58 -5.01
CA ASP A 43 -3.23 -8.35 -3.78
C ASP A 43 -2.07 -7.91 -2.88
N CYS A 44 -0.89 -7.67 -3.46
CA CYS A 44 0.27 -7.20 -2.71
C CYS A 44 0.06 -5.80 -2.10
N ILE A 45 -0.66 -4.91 -2.77
CA ILE A 45 -1.03 -3.60 -2.22
C ILE A 45 -2.06 -3.78 -1.11
N CYS A 46 -3.16 -4.48 -1.38
CA CYS A 46 -4.22 -4.67 -0.39
C CYS A 46 -3.70 -5.34 0.88
N LYS A 47 -2.83 -6.35 0.75
CA LYS A 47 -2.15 -6.99 1.89
C LYS A 47 -1.20 -6.04 2.63
N GLY A 48 -0.51 -5.16 1.90
CA GLY A 48 0.34 -4.13 2.49
C GLY A 48 -0.47 -3.12 3.33
N ASP A 49 -1.58 -2.64 2.77
CA ASP A 49 -2.48 -1.71 3.44
C ASP A 49 -3.17 -2.36 4.66
N MET A 50 -3.60 -3.62 4.56
CA MET A 50 -4.20 -4.34 5.70
C MET A 50 -3.22 -4.51 6.86
N LYS A 51 -1.98 -4.95 6.59
CA LYS A 51 -0.96 -5.08 7.65
C LYS A 51 -0.64 -3.75 8.32
N GLN A 52 -0.70 -2.65 7.58
CA GLN A 52 -0.51 -1.32 8.14
C GLN A 52 -1.66 -0.96 9.09
N VAL A 53 -2.92 -1.26 8.71
CA VAL A 53 -4.10 -1.03 9.55
C VAL A 53 -4.03 -1.90 10.81
N GLU A 54 -3.74 -3.19 10.67
CA GLU A 54 -3.59 -4.14 11.78
C GLU A 54 -2.52 -3.66 12.79
N ALA A 55 -1.36 -3.20 12.31
CA ALA A 55 -0.29 -2.68 13.18
C ALA A 55 -0.71 -1.41 13.95
N ILE A 56 -1.54 -0.56 13.35
CA ILE A 56 -2.07 0.64 14.02
C ILE A 56 -3.12 0.23 15.06
N GLU A 57 -4.05 -0.67 14.71
CA GLU A 57 -5.09 -1.15 15.62
C GLU A 57 -4.50 -1.90 16.82
N GLN A 58 -3.52 -2.77 16.60
CA GLN A 58 -2.81 -3.45 17.67
C GLN A 58 -2.10 -2.46 18.60
N ALA A 59 -1.41 -1.46 18.05
CA ALA A 59 -0.77 -0.44 18.87
C ALA A 59 -1.77 0.38 19.70
N GLN A 60 -2.95 0.67 19.15
CA GLN A 60 -4.04 1.29 19.91
C GLN A 60 -4.55 0.39 21.03
N GLN A 61 -4.72 -0.92 20.79
CA GLN A 61 -5.12 -1.88 21.83
C GLN A 61 -4.08 -2.00 22.94
N GLU A 62 -2.79 -1.94 22.59
CA GLU A 62 -1.67 -1.99 23.54
C GLU A 62 -1.37 -0.65 24.22
N ASN A 63 -2.17 0.40 23.98
CA ASN A 63 -1.93 1.78 24.44
C ASN A 63 -0.53 2.32 24.09
N LYS A 64 -0.01 1.93 22.92
CA LYS A 64 1.24 2.44 22.37
C LYS A 64 0.97 3.64 21.49
N ASP A 65 1.70 4.72 21.74
CA ASP A 65 1.64 5.94 20.92
C ASP A 65 2.32 5.77 19.56
N VAL A 66 3.23 4.80 19.42
CA VAL A 66 4.04 4.58 18.23
C VAL A 66 4.00 3.12 17.80
N CYS A 67 3.85 2.89 16.49
CA CYS A 67 3.98 1.57 15.88
C CYS A 67 4.92 1.59 14.67
N LEU A 68 5.59 0.47 14.44
CA LEU A 68 6.48 0.29 13.29
C LEU A 68 5.82 -0.65 12.29
N PHE A 69 5.93 -0.32 11.01
CA PHE A 69 5.42 -1.16 9.93
C PHE A 69 6.43 -1.18 8.79
N THR A 70 6.71 -2.39 8.30
CA THR A 70 7.53 -2.58 7.10
C THR A 70 6.61 -2.80 5.91
N ALA A 71 6.58 -1.81 5.01
CA ALA A 71 5.83 -1.92 3.77
C ALA A 71 6.41 -2.99 2.83
N SER A 72 5.61 -3.44 1.86
CA SER A 72 5.97 -4.49 0.89
C SER A 72 7.23 -4.19 0.07
N ASN A 73 7.69 -2.94 0.04
CA ASN A 73 8.95 -2.52 -0.58
C ASN A 73 10.14 -2.46 0.40
N HIS A 74 10.05 -3.15 1.54
CA HIS A 74 11.05 -3.18 2.62
C HIS A 74 11.40 -1.80 3.19
N VAL A 75 10.48 -0.85 3.06
CA VAL A 75 10.62 0.46 3.68
C VAL A 75 9.92 0.42 5.02
N GLU A 76 10.68 0.69 6.08
CA GLU A 76 10.17 0.82 7.43
C GLU A 76 9.58 2.22 7.65
N TYR A 77 8.36 2.23 8.16
CA TYR A 77 7.64 3.41 8.57
C TYR A 77 7.37 3.37 10.05
N GLU A 78 7.50 4.52 10.69
CA GLU A 78 7.06 4.79 12.04
C GLU A 78 5.74 5.55 11.98
N PHE A 79 4.71 5.06 12.66
CA PHE A 79 3.45 5.75 12.83
C PHE A 79 3.36 6.22 14.27
N ASN A 80 3.30 7.54 14.47
CA ASN A 80 2.97 8.12 15.75
C ASN A 80 1.47 8.43 15.74
N ILE A 81 0.72 7.62 16.47
CA ILE A 81 -0.74 7.66 16.55
C ILE A 81 -1.18 8.86 17.39
N LYS A 82 -0.39 9.24 18.40
CA LYS A 82 -0.67 10.39 19.27
C LYS A 82 -0.49 11.72 18.55
N GLU A 83 0.64 11.88 17.85
CA GLU A 83 0.96 13.09 17.09
C GLU A 83 0.41 13.06 15.66
N MET A 84 -0.28 11.97 15.29
CA MET A 84 -0.95 11.80 14.00
C MET A 84 -0.03 12.06 12.80
N PHE A 85 1.15 11.43 12.80
CA PHE A 85 2.04 11.39 11.64
C PHE A 85 2.60 10.00 11.33
N GLN A 86 3.05 9.86 10.08
CA GLN A 86 3.83 8.75 9.57
C GLN A 86 5.22 9.27 9.16
N ARG A 87 6.28 8.59 9.56
CA ARG A 87 7.67 8.91 9.18
C ARG A 87 8.30 7.75 8.43
N ASN A 88 8.85 8.03 7.27
CA ASN A 88 9.73 7.11 6.55
C ASN A 88 11.09 7.08 7.26
N ARG A 89 11.48 5.96 7.89
CA ARG A 89 12.75 5.90 8.65
C ARG A 89 13.98 5.93 7.77
N ARG A 90 13.86 5.57 6.49
CA ARG A 90 14.97 5.61 5.52
C ARG A 90 15.25 7.03 5.03
N THR A 91 14.22 7.82 4.73
CA THR A 91 14.38 9.17 4.14
C THR A 91 14.12 10.30 5.11
N GLY A 92 13.61 10.00 6.31
CA GLY A 92 13.18 10.98 7.30
C GLY A 92 11.88 11.73 6.96
N THR A 93 11.30 11.46 5.79
CA THR A 93 10.10 12.16 5.30
C THR A 93 8.90 11.90 6.22
N VAL A 94 8.26 12.98 6.68
CA VAL A 94 7.07 12.93 7.53
C VAL A 94 5.82 13.26 6.72
N ARG A 95 4.72 12.57 7.02
CA ARG A 95 3.40 12.78 6.42
C ARG A 95 2.34 12.79 7.53
N PRO A 96 1.40 13.75 7.53
CA PRO A 96 0.28 13.70 8.47
C PRO A 96 -0.62 12.49 8.16
N ILE A 97 -1.18 11.87 9.20
CA ILE A 97 -2.19 10.82 9.08
C ILE A 97 -3.51 11.31 9.66
N ARG A 98 -4.62 10.70 9.23
CA ARG A 98 -5.95 10.97 9.78
C ARG A 98 -6.74 9.67 9.86
N LYS A 99 -7.51 9.51 10.94
CA LYS A 99 -8.52 8.45 11.03
C LYS A 99 -9.74 8.90 10.22
N VAL A 100 -10.18 8.08 9.29
CA VAL A 100 -11.44 8.28 8.54
C VAL A 100 -12.38 7.18 8.98
N ILE A 101 -13.51 7.57 9.59
CA ILE A 101 -14.60 6.65 9.91
C ILE A 101 -15.50 6.64 8.67
N LEU A 102 -15.73 5.46 8.10
CA LEU A 102 -16.61 5.25 6.94
C LEU A 102 -18.01 4.85 7.39
#